data_AF-A0A2G6MSN5-F1
#
_entry.id   AF-A0A2G6MSN5-F1
#
_cell.length_a   1.000
_cell.length_b   1.000
_cell.length_c   1.000
_cell.angle_alpha   90.00
_cell.angle_beta   90.00
_cell.angle_gamma   90.00
#
_symmetry.space_group_name_H-M   'P 1'
#
loop_
_entity.id
_entity.type
_entity.pdbx_description
1 polymer ?
#
loop_
_entity_poly.entity_id
_entity_poly.type
_entity_poly.pdbx_seq_one_letter_code
_entity_poly.pdbx_strand_id
1 'polypeptide(L)'
;MTENYQLANKARKELKLQKLRREILVSHGAKALDMILESASPATLIQSFPDQDLYYLMYKIGVHDFVPVLALAASSQWEYILDVEVWDDDRLNTHMMTQVFSLLFKADPQRLLRWTIMEKPDFVEYYLSQKMSVVIREHDEPPPEDFDDYITLDDKFYFRFPGSPSVADEDPDTEMLPQDVPREDDLPDDAPELIEQMLKTLAAMDLSVFHGLLLETLSLLPAEAEEEQFRQKNIRLAEKGFLPAHEAVGIYQPIPGKNLTPRPAPPLTLHTLDPDIPTPPMFFTQFLTDDNLFAKALAQINAQGGIPDLDSELAALINKIISADRIKIKNRESIEKTLERTMSTLSLGLDILMEGAKAGVEIAGDLIRTYFLEDIFRTGAREGARLQAMTRKWHETSFIRAKNLPLSFLGEGYLGIIGGLMVQRPMFFANYADKVLYRNFVSLSDIRATQRQLDEIIDLDQFLNRLDADISTFSYGVLTYKSMILTLWVRDRLGLNRSTPLSLAPIEVAGFKDFFAQLFSPDGTIGDTQAKDFGVWAAQASGMPQADLPTTLQGILYRLLRELESEYGHIRTHNLDPRFMPMFLLAGQAQ
;
A
#
# COMPACT_ATOMS: atom_id res chain seq x y z
N MET A 1 23.46 -38.16 -29.58
CA MET A 1 22.00 -38.29 -29.86
C MET A 1 21.18 -38.60 -28.60
N THR A 2 21.73 -39.35 -27.63
CA THR A 2 21.06 -39.71 -26.36
C THR A 2 20.88 -38.54 -25.38
N GLU A 3 21.85 -37.62 -25.26
CA GLU A 3 21.74 -36.42 -24.39
C GLU A 3 20.63 -35.46 -24.84
N ASN A 4 20.51 -35.19 -26.15
CA ASN A 4 19.42 -34.36 -26.69
C ASN A 4 18.03 -34.93 -26.42
N TYR A 5 17.87 -36.26 -26.37
CA TYR A 5 16.59 -36.90 -26.09
C TYR A 5 16.22 -36.82 -24.60
N GLN A 6 17.20 -36.98 -23.70
CA GLN A 6 17.01 -36.80 -22.26
C GLN A 6 16.66 -35.35 -21.91
N LEU A 7 17.35 -34.38 -22.54
CA LEU A 7 17.06 -32.95 -22.39
C LEU A 7 15.66 -32.59 -22.90
N ALA A 8 15.27 -33.08 -24.09
CA ALA A 8 13.93 -32.86 -24.63
C ALA A 8 12.82 -33.47 -23.76
N ASN A 9 13.05 -34.65 -23.18
CA ASN A 9 12.09 -35.28 -22.25
C ASN A 9 11.98 -34.53 -20.93
N LYS A 10 13.09 -34.04 -20.37
CA LYS A 10 13.08 -33.17 -19.18
C LYS A 10 12.30 -31.88 -19.46
N ALA A 11 12.57 -31.20 -20.57
CA ALA A 11 11.84 -29.99 -20.96
C ALA A 11 10.34 -30.24 -21.13
N ARG A 12 9.95 -31.37 -21.74
CA ARG A 12 8.54 -31.74 -21.90
C ARG A 12 7.87 -32.07 -20.57
N LYS A 13 8.60 -32.69 -19.63
CA LYS A 13 8.10 -32.96 -18.27
C LYS A 13 7.90 -31.66 -17.50
N GLU A 14 8.84 -30.74 -17.59
CA GLU A 14 8.75 -29.43 -16.93
C GLU A 14 7.59 -28.61 -17.48
N LEU A 15 7.42 -28.55 -18.81
CA LEU A 15 6.28 -27.85 -19.42
C LEU A 15 4.93 -28.43 -18.96
N LYS A 16 4.83 -29.75 -18.76
CA LYS A 16 3.62 -30.38 -18.21
C LYS A 16 3.40 -29.96 -16.75
N LEU A 17 4.47 -29.95 -15.96
CA LEU A 17 4.42 -29.58 -14.54
C LEU A 17 4.04 -28.10 -14.38
N GLN A 18 4.63 -27.22 -15.18
CA GLN A 18 4.29 -25.79 -15.23
C GLN A 18 2.81 -25.56 -15.57
N LYS A 19 2.28 -26.27 -16.58
CA LYS A 19 0.84 -26.20 -16.91
C LYS A 19 -0.04 -26.64 -15.75
N LEU A 20 0.29 -27.76 -15.11
CA LEU A 20 -0.45 -28.26 -13.95
C LEU A 20 -0.41 -27.26 -12.79
N ARG A 21 0.76 -26.72 -12.46
CA ARG A 21 0.93 -25.67 -11.43
C ARG A 21 0.05 -24.45 -11.72
N ARG A 22 0.03 -24.00 -12.97
CA ARG A 22 -0.83 -22.88 -13.40
C ARG A 22 -2.33 -23.19 -13.26
N GLU A 23 -2.76 -24.40 -13.64
CA GLU A 23 -4.16 -24.82 -13.48
C GLU A 23 -4.59 -24.87 -12.00
N ILE A 24 -3.69 -25.32 -11.11
CA ILE A 24 -3.91 -25.30 -9.66
C ILE A 24 -4.02 -23.86 -9.15
N LEU A 25 -3.10 -22.98 -9.55
CA LEU A 25 -3.07 -21.58 -9.13
C LEU A 25 -4.32 -20.81 -9.53
N VAL A 26 -4.94 -21.12 -10.68
CA VAL A 26 -6.17 -20.47 -11.16
C VAL A 26 -7.43 -21.08 -10.52
N SER A 27 -7.40 -22.37 -10.15
CA SER A 27 -8.55 -23.08 -9.57
C SER A 27 -9.01 -22.49 -8.23
N HIS A 28 -10.26 -22.72 -7.83
CA HIS A 28 -10.77 -22.32 -6.50
C HIS A 28 -10.06 -23.12 -5.39
N GLY A 29 -9.98 -22.57 -4.17
CA GLY A 29 -9.21 -23.13 -3.04
C GLY A 29 -9.41 -24.63 -2.84
N ALA A 30 -10.64 -25.07 -2.56
CA ALA A 30 -10.95 -26.50 -2.35
C ALA A 30 -10.50 -27.38 -3.53
N LYS A 31 -10.82 -26.97 -4.76
CA LYS A 31 -10.43 -27.69 -5.97
C LYS A 31 -8.90 -27.73 -6.15
N ALA A 32 -8.20 -26.65 -5.81
CA ALA A 32 -6.74 -26.59 -5.88
C ALA A 32 -6.11 -27.59 -4.89
N LEU A 33 -6.66 -27.70 -3.68
CA LEU A 33 -6.24 -28.70 -2.69
C LEU A 33 -6.44 -30.13 -3.20
N ASP A 34 -7.64 -30.43 -3.72
CA ASP A 34 -7.96 -31.75 -4.29
C ASP A 34 -6.98 -32.11 -5.42
N MET A 35 -6.73 -31.18 -6.35
CA MET A 35 -5.80 -31.39 -7.46
C MET A 35 -4.36 -31.66 -7.01
N ILE A 36 -3.92 -31.07 -5.89
CA ILE A 36 -2.58 -31.31 -5.32
C ILE A 36 -2.52 -32.72 -4.72
N LEU A 37 -3.48 -33.06 -3.86
CA LEU A 37 -3.49 -34.30 -3.09
C LEU A 37 -3.80 -35.54 -3.96
N GLU A 38 -4.62 -35.40 -4.99
CA GLU A 38 -4.96 -36.47 -5.94
C GLU A 38 -3.92 -36.65 -7.06
N SER A 39 -2.88 -35.80 -7.11
CA SER A 39 -1.84 -35.93 -8.11
C SER A 39 -1.06 -37.24 -7.97
N ALA A 40 -0.51 -37.76 -9.07
CA ALA A 40 0.22 -39.03 -9.06
C ALA A 40 1.47 -39.02 -8.14
N SER A 41 1.98 -37.84 -7.77
CA SER A 41 3.12 -37.68 -6.87
C SER A 41 2.99 -36.35 -6.11
N PRO A 42 2.17 -36.27 -5.06
CA PRO A 42 1.85 -35.02 -4.38
C PRO A 42 3.08 -34.32 -3.81
N ALA A 43 3.98 -35.05 -3.15
CA ALA A 43 5.21 -34.49 -2.60
C ALA A 43 6.09 -33.82 -3.68
N THR A 44 6.32 -34.51 -4.81
CA THR A 44 7.12 -33.94 -5.91
C THR A 44 6.45 -32.73 -6.54
N LEU A 45 5.11 -32.73 -6.65
CA LEU A 45 4.37 -31.58 -7.15
C LEU A 45 4.49 -30.38 -6.21
N ILE A 46 4.26 -30.58 -4.91
CA ILE A 46 4.35 -29.53 -3.88
C ILE A 46 5.76 -28.92 -3.86
N GLN A 47 6.79 -29.76 -3.82
CA GLN A 47 8.19 -29.33 -3.79
C GLN A 47 8.65 -28.66 -5.10
N SER A 48 7.89 -28.82 -6.19
CA SER A 48 8.15 -28.12 -7.45
C SER A 48 7.55 -26.72 -7.52
N PHE A 49 6.66 -26.33 -6.59
CA PHE A 49 6.15 -24.97 -6.57
C PHE A 49 7.23 -23.99 -6.13
N PRO A 50 7.35 -22.82 -6.78
CA PRO A 50 8.06 -21.68 -6.22
C PRO A 50 7.46 -21.34 -4.84
N ASP A 51 8.32 -20.95 -3.90
CA ASP A 51 7.88 -20.75 -2.52
C ASP A 51 6.77 -19.67 -2.41
N GLN A 52 6.82 -18.63 -3.26
CA GLN A 52 5.79 -17.60 -3.32
C GLN A 52 4.43 -18.14 -3.80
N ASP A 53 4.44 -19.06 -4.77
CA ASP A 53 3.21 -19.67 -5.29
C ASP A 53 2.59 -20.60 -4.24
N LEU A 54 3.41 -21.38 -3.53
CA LEU A 54 2.95 -22.25 -2.46
C LEU A 54 2.38 -21.44 -1.28
N TYR A 55 3.07 -20.36 -0.90
CA TYR A 55 2.61 -19.43 0.11
C TYR A 55 1.28 -18.77 -0.27
N TYR A 56 1.13 -18.34 -1.53
CA TYR A 56 -0.15 -17.85 -2.05
C TYR A 56 -1.26 -18.91 -1.95
N LEU A 57 -0.95 -20.18 -2.26
CA LEU A 57 -1.90 -21.29 -2.16
C LEU A 57 -2.34 -21.55 -0.72
N MET A 58 -1.45 -21.40 0.26
CA MET A 58 -1.78 -21.53 1.69
C MET A 58 -2.93 -20.60 2.09
N TYR A 59 -2.87 -19.34 1.70
CA TYR A 59 -3.93 -18.36 1.98
C TYR A 59 -5.18 -18.56 1.12
N LYS A 60 -5.01 -19.04 -0.12
CA LYS A 60 -6.12 -19.29 -1.03
C LYS A 60 -6.97 -20.50 -0.63
N ILE A 61 -6.33 -21.54 -0.11
CA ILE A 61 -6.98 -22.76 0.37
C ILE A 61 -7.52 -22.53 1.79
N GLY A 62 -6.76 -21.83 2.62
CA GLY A 62 -7.04 -21.64 4.04
C GLY A 62 -5.91 -22.27 4.86
N VAL A 63 -5.38 -21.51 5.82
CA VAL A 63 -4.18 -21.87 6.58
C VAL A 63 -4.32 -23.24 7.28
N HIS A 64 -5.48 -23.51 7.89
CA HIS A 64 -5.74 -24.79 8.57
C HIS A 64 -5.93 -25.97 7.62
N ASP A 65 -6.60 -25.77 6.48
CA ASP A 65 -6.82 -26.81 5.48
C ASP A 65 -5.55 -27.17 4.71
N PHE A 66 -4.51 -26.32 4.81
CA PHE A 66 -3.23 -26.49 4.12
C PHE A 66 -2.25 -27.43 4.85
N VAL A 67 -2.55 -27.88 6.07
CA VAL A 67 -1.69 -28.79 6.87
C VAL A 67 -1.23 -30.05 6.10
N PRO A 68 -2.09 -30.76 5.35
CA PRO A 68 -1.66 -31.93 4.57
C PRO A 68 -0.64 -31.59 3.48
N VAL A 69 -0.69 -30.37 2.94
CA VAL A 69 0.28 -29.89 1.95
C VAL A 69 1.61 -29.57 2.63
N LEU A 70 1.57 -28.93 3.80
CA LEU A 70 2.78 -28.60 4.58
C LEU A 70 3.55 -29.85 5.03
N ALA A 71 2.85 -30.95 5.35
CA ALA A 71 3.48 -32.21 5.72
C ALA A 71 4.40 -32.76 4.62
N LEU A 72 4.08 -32.49 3.35
CA LEU A 72 4.83 -32.94 2.17
C LEU A 72 5.76 -31.87 1.57
N ALA A 73 5.69 -30.63 2.05
CA ALA A 73 6.50 -29.51 1.59
C ALA A 73 7.99 -29.71 1.92
N ALA A 74 8.88 -29.04 1.19
CA ALA A 74 10.32 -29.04 1.47
C ALA A 74 10.67 -28.17 2.69
N SER A 75 11.82 -28.39 3.32
CA SER A 75 12.27 -27.54 4.44
C SER A 75 12.50 -26.08 4.02
N SER A 76 12.94 -25.84 2.78
CA SER A 76 13.05 -24.48 2.21
C SER A 76 11.70 -23.78 2.03
N GLN A 77 10.61 -24.54 1.87
CA GLN A 77 9.26 -23.99 1.78
C GLN A 77 8.73 -23.61 3.17
N TRP A 78 9.04 -24.40 4.21
CA TRP A 78 8.79 -24.00 5.61
C TRP A 78 9.59 -22.75 5.97
N GLU A 79 10.84 -22.67 5.51
CA GLU A 79 11.69 -21.51 5.71
C GLU A 79 11.07 -20.22 5.18
N TYR A 80 10.56 -20.28 3.96
CA TYR A 80 9.94 -19.12 3.35
C TYR A 80 8.70 -18.64 4.12
N ILE A 81 7.92 -19.57 4.69
CA ILE A 81 6.76 -19.21 5.52
C ILE A 81 7.23 -18.48 6.78
N LEU A 82 8.28 -18.96 7.46
CA LEU A 82 8.85 -18.25 8.61
C LEU A 82 9.35 -16.85 8.23
N ASP A 83 10.09 -16.74 7.12
CA ASP A 83 10.66 -15.46 6.66
C ASP A 83 9.59 -14.40 6.38
N VAL A 84 8.40 -14.80 5.94
CA VAL A 84 7.31 -13.88 5.56
C VAL A 84 6.31 -13.62 6.70
N GLU A 85 5.98 -14.62 7.52
CA GLU A 85 4.92 -14.51 8.54
C GLU A 85 5.38 -13.94 9.87
N VAL A 86 6.57 -14.33 10.31
CA VAL A 86 6.99 -14.17 11.71
C VAL A 86 7.51 -12.77 12.01
N TRP A 87 7.86 -12.00 10.98
CA TRP A 87 8.52 -10.72 11.13
C TRP A 87 7.55 -9.54 11.08
N ASP A 88 7.72 -8.59 12.00
CA ASP A 88 7.17 -7.25 11.89
C ASP A 88 8.29 -6.25 11.62
N ASP A 89 8.47 -5.90 10.34
CA ASP A 89 9.63 -5.17 9.82
C ASP A 89 10.95 -5.87 10.20
N ASP A 90 11.66 -5.36 11.21
CA ASP A 90 12.94 -5.82 11.73
C ASP A 90 12.87 -6.57 13.07
N ARG A 91 11.66 -6.79 13.61
CA ARG A 91 11.43 -7.49 14.89
C ARG A 91 10.72 -8.83 14.70
N LEU A 92 11.08 -9.82 15.50
CA LEU A 92 10.36 -11.10 15.55
C LEU A 92 9.06 -10.93 16.35
N ASN A 93 7.94 -11.37 15.76
CA ASN A 93 6.65 -11.43 16.43
C ASN A 93 6.43 -12.85 17.00
N THR A 94 6.59 -12.98 18.32
CA THR A 94 6.51 -14.28 19.02
C THR A 94 5.11 -14.91 19.00
N HIS A 95 4.05 -14.10 18.87
CA HIS A 95 2.70 -14.61 18.68
C HIS A 95 2.55 -15.26 17.29
N MET A 96 3.06 -14.62 16.22
CA MET A 96 3.09 -15.23 14.89
C MET A 96 4.00 -16.47 14.84
N MET A 97 5.13 -16.47 15.57
CA MET A 97 5.95 -17.68 15.76
C MET A 97 5.12 -18.83 16.29
N THR A 98 4.35 -18.59 17.35
CA THR A 98 3.48 -19.58 17.98
C THR A 98 2.48 -20.16 16.98
N GLN A 99 1.83 -19.29 16.19
CA GLN A 99 0.85 -19.72 15.18
C GLN A 99 1.49 -20.58 14.08
N VAL A 100 2.64 -20.16 13.55
CA VAL A 100 3.34 -20.91 12.48
C VAL A 100 3.91 -22.22 13.03
N PHE A 101 4.51 -22.23 14.22
CA PHE A 101 4.97 -23.46 14.85
C PHE A 101 3.82 -24.41 15.17
N SER A 102 2.66 -23.92 15.64
CA SER A 102 1.46 -24.75 15.82
C SER A 102 1.04 -25.42 14.51
N LEU A 103 1.08 -24.67 13.39
CA LEU A 103 0.75 -25.19 12.08
C LEU A 103 1.73 -26.26 11.59
N LEU A 104 3.04 -26.00 11.71
CA LEU A 104 4.09 -26.94 11.31
C LEU A 104 4.13 -28.17 12.22
N PHE A 105 3.86 -28.00 13.51
CA PHE A 105 3.80 -29.10 14.49
C PHE A 105 2.59 -30.01 14.19
N LYS A 106 1.44 -29.45 13.83
CA LYS A 106 0.29 -30.22 13.33
C LYS A 106 0.59 -30.98 12.03
N ALA A 107 1.46 -30.45 11.18
CA ALA A 107 1.85 -31.08 9.93
C ALA A 107 2.79 -32.28 10.15
N ASP A 108 3.86 -32.11 10.92
CA ASP A 108 4.78 -33.18 11.31
C ASP A 108 5.61 -32.79 12.55
N PRO A 109 5.25 -33.27 13.77
CA PRO A 109 5.93 -32.91 15.02
C PRO A 109 7.42 -33.26 15.04
N GLN A 110 7.75 -34.49 14.65
CA GLN A 110 9.12 -34.99 14.76
C GLN A 110 10.04 -34.33 13.73
N ARG A 111 9.50 -34.07 12.53
CA ARG A 111 10.24 -33.35 11.49
C ARG A 111 10.48 -31.90 11.88
N LEU A 112 9.48 -31.20 12.43
CA LEU A 112 9.66 -29.83 12.91
C LEU A 112 10.81 -29.76 13.91
N LEU A 113 10.75 -30.58 14.97
CA LEU A 113 11.78 -30.58 16.01
C LEU A 113 13.17 -30.93 15.45
N ARG A 114 13.26 -31.94 14.58
CA ARG A 114 14.54 -32.29 13.95
C ARG A 114 15.09 -31.13 13.13
N TRP A 115 14.24 -30.51 12.31
CA TRP A 115 14.64 -29.41 11.44
C TRP A 115 15.07 -28.19 12.24
N THR A 116 14.30 -27.78 13.24
CA THR A 116 14.63 -26.60 14.04
C THR A 116 15.90 -26.78 14.86
N ILE A 117 16.12 -27.96 15.45
CA ILE A 117 17.34 -28.20 16.23
C ILE A 117 18.59 -28.25 15.33
N MET A 118 18.48 -28.85 14.14
CA MET A 118 19.64 -29.07 13.27
C MET A 118 19.98 -27.86 12.39
N GLU A 119 18.96 -27.11 11.95
CA GLU A 119 19.14 -26.00 11.01
C GLU A 119 18.83 -24.63 11.61
N LYS A 120 18.10 -24.55 12.75
CA LYS A 120 17.60 -23.29 13.33
C LYS A 120 17.69 -23.19 14.88
N PRO A 121 18.78 -23.63 15.51
CA PRO A 121 18.87 -23.67 16.98
C PRO A 121 18.55 -22.30 17.60
N ASP A 122 19.26 -21.25 17.18
CA ASP A 122 19.08 -19.87 17.68
C ASP A 122 17.64 -19.34 17.54
N PHE A 123 16.91 -19.76 16.51
CA PHE A 123 15.54 -19.29 16.25
C PHE A 123 14.53 -19.90 17.24
N VAL A 124 14.69 -21.19 17.57
CA VAL A 124 13.85 -21.85 18.58
C VAL A 124 14.28 -21.47 19.99
N GLU A 125 15.58 -21.35 20.25
CA GLU A 125 16.09 -20.83 21.52
C GLU A 125 15.58 -19.41 21.78
N TYR A 126 15.58 -18.54 20.76
CA TYR A 126 14.98 -17.20 20.87
C TYR A 126 13.51 -17.30 21.25
N TYR A 127 12.71 -18.07 20.50
CA TYR A 127 11.28 -18.24 20.78
C TYR A 127 11.02 -18.71 22.21
N LEU A 128 11.76 -19.71 22.67
CA LEU A 128 11.66 -20.26 24.01
C LEU A 128 12.09 -19.23 25.06
N SER A 129 13.21 -18.52 24.86
CA SER A 129 13.70 -17.50 25.81
C SER A 129 12.68 -16.37 26.04
N GLN A 130 11.83 -16.07 25.06
CA GLN A 130 10.78 -15.05 25.16
C GLN A 130 9.49 -15.57 25.82
N LYS A 131 9.24 -16.88 25.81
CA LYS A 131 7.96 -17.48 26.21
C LYS A 131 8.04 -18.35 27.45
N MET A 132 9.23 -18.78 27.88
CA MET A 132 9.40 -19.60 29.07
C MET A 132 10.61 -19.15 29.89
N SER A 133 10.53 -19.40 31.20
CA SER A 133 11.66 -19.30 32.13
C SER A 133 12.11 -20.71 32.50
N VAL A 134 13.42 -20.96 32.46
CA VAL A 134 14.02 -22.26 32.79
C VAL A 134 14.89 -22.10 34.03
N VAL A 135 14.83 -23.08 34.91
CA VAL A 135 15.70 -23.20 36.09
C VAL A 135 16.31 -24.60 36.09
N ILE A 136 17.61 -24.66 36.34
CA ILE A 136 18.35 -25.92 36.48
C ILE A 136 18.50 -26.18 37.97
N ARG A 137 18.07 -27.36 38.41
CA ARG A 137 18.27 -27.78 39.79
C ARG A 137 19.62 -28.50 39.91
N GLU A 138 20.51 -27.99 40.75
CA GLU A 138 21.73 -28.70 41.11
C GLU A 138 21.43 -29.88 42.06
N HIS A 139 22.30 -30.89 42.09
CA HIS A 139 22.03 -32.19 42.74
C HIS A 139 21.68 -32.09 44.23
N ASP A 140 22.12 -31.02 44.91
CA ASP A 140 21.97 -30.80 46.35
C ASP A 140 21.01 -29.64 46.68
N GLU A 141 20.37 -29.03 45.69
CA GLU A 141 19.44 -27.92 45.91
C GLU A 141 18.00 -28.43 46.14
N PRO A 142 17.29 -27.88 47.15
CA PRO A 142 15.87 -28.11 47.27
C PRO A 142 15.15 -27.48 46.06
N PRO A 143 13.98 -28.01 45.66
CA PRO A 143 13.19 -27.39 44.61
C PRO A 143 12.83 -25.93 44.98
N PRO A 144 12.68 -25.01 44.01
CA PRO A 144 12.27 -23.63 44.26
C PRO A 144 11.03 -23.54 45.15
N GLU A 145 10.94 -22.53 46.03
CA GLU A 145 9.82 -22.38 46.98
C GLU A 145 8.46 -22.13 46.27
N ASP A 146 8.49 -21.63 45.02
CA ASP A 146 7.36 -21.38 44.10
C ASP A 146 7.08 -22.57 43.16
N PHE A 147 7.33 -23.80 43.62
CA PHE A 147 7.32 -25.02 42.82
C PHE A 147 6.01 -25.35 42.08
N ASP A 148 4.87 -24.87 42.59
CA ASP A 148 3.54 -25.26 42.08
C ASP A 148 3.30 -24.83 40.61
N ASP A 149 4.05 -23.83 40.12
CA ASP A 149 3.92 -23.28 38.77
C ASP A 149 4.94 -23.84 37.76
N TYR A 150 5.84 -24.75 38.19
CA TYR A 150 6.89 -25.32 37.34
C TYR A 150 6.53 -26.71 36.79
N ILE A 151 6.85 -26.91 35.51
CA ILE A 151 6.74 -28.18 34.80
C ILE A 151 8.13 -28.79 34.68
N THR A 152 8.25 -30.10 34.92
CA THR A 152 9.49 -30.87 34.70
C THR A 152 9.21 -32.22 34.05
N LEU A 153 10.16 -32.70 33.25
CA LEU A 153 10.10 -34.01 32.60
C LEU A 153 11.12 -35.02 33.17
N ASP A 154 12.13 -34.54 33.90
CA ASP A 154 13.30 -35.33 34.29
C ASP A 154 13.86 -35.00 35.68
N ASP A 155 13.17 -34.14 36.45
CA ASP A 155 13.58 -33.66 37.79
C ASP A 155 14.90 -32.88 37.81
N LYS A 156 15.40 -32.45 36.64
CA LYS A 156 16.64 -31.67 36.49
C LYS A 156 16.37 -30.28 35.91
N PHE A 157 15.58 -30.22 34.85
CA PHE A 157 15.17 -28.97 34.24
C PHE A 157 13.72 -28.68 34.63
N TYR A 158 13.51 -27.48 35.15
CA TYR A 158 12.20 -26.95 35.51
C TYR A 158 11.92 -25.75 34.63
N PHE A 159 10.73 -25.67 34.06
CA PHE A 159 10.33 -24.53 33.26
C PHE A 159 8.91 -24.08 33.60
N ARG A 160 8.67 -22.78 33.48
CA ARG A 160 7.36 -22.17 33.64
C ARG A 160 7.12 -21.14 32.55
N PHE A 161 5.86 -20.82 32.32
CA PHE A 161 5.46 -19.78 31.38
C PHE A 161 5.17 -18.49 32.17
N PRO A 162 5.77 -17.33 31.82
CA PRO A 162 5.44 -16.05 32.44
C PRO A 162 3.92 -15.84 32.37
N GLY A 163 3.32 -15.43 33.49
CA GLY A 163 1.89 -15.55 33.72
C GLY A 163 1.01 -15.05 32.57
N SER A 164 0.14 -15.94 32.09
CA SER A 164 -1.28 -15.60 31.98
C SER A 164 -1.64 -14.80 33.24
N PRO A 165 -2.19 -13.57 33.14
CA PRO A 165 -2.21 -12.64 34.25
C PRO A 165 -2.85 -13.27 35.48
N SER A 166 -2.01 -13.64 36.45
CA SER A 166 -2.46 -13.94 37.80
C SER A 166 -2.85 -12.61 38.42
N VAL A 167 -4.06 -12.53 38.94
CA VAL A 167 -4.75 -11.32 39.44
C VAL A 167 -4.11 -10.80 40.74
N ALA A 168 -2.78 -10.66 40.82
CA ALA A 168 -2.11 -10.36 42.08
C ALA A 168 -1.02 -9.29 42.03
N ASP A 169 -0.39 -9.01 40.88
CA ASP A 169 0.75 -8.08 40.85
C ASP A 169 0.44 -6.86 39.98
N GLU A 170 -0.47 -6.01 40.46
CA GLU A 170 -0.49 -4.59 40.07
C GLU A 170 0.62 -3.86 40.84
N ASP A 171 1.78 -3.74 40.22
CA ASP A 171 2.81 -2.80 40.64
C ASP A 171 2.33 -1.37 40.28
N PRO A 172 2.07 -0.49 41.26
CA PRO A 172 1.37 0.79 41.04
C PRO A 172 2.20 1.87 40.32
N ASP A 173 3.46 1.61 39.98
CA ASP A 173 4.40 2.63 39.47
C ASP A 173 4.70 2.56 37.97
N THR A 174 4.02 1.71 37.19
CA THR A 174 4.20 1.65 35.71
C THR A 174 3.05 2.35 34.96
N GLU A 175 2.69 3.57 35.36
CA GLU A 175 1.87 4.46 34.55
C GLU A 175 2.75 5.56 33.93
N MET A 176 3.31 5.40 32.72
CA MET A 176 3.70 6.53 31.83
C MET A 176 3.96 6.10 30.36
N LEU A 177 3.10 5.29 29.74
CA LEU A 177 3.06 5.19 28.26
C LEU A 177 1.61 5.35 27.74
N PRO A 178 1.39 6.15 26.68
CA PRO A 178 0.04 6.51 26.22
C PRO A 178 -0.75 5.28 25.72
N GLN A 179 -2.01 5.20 26.19
CA GLN A 179 -2.95 4.07 26.07
C GLN A 179 -3.61 3.90 24.69
N ASP A 180 -3.07 4.47 23.61
CA ASP A 180 -3.76 4.48 22.30
C ASP A 180 -3.28 3.40 21.32
N VAL A 181 -2.58 2.37 21.80
CA VAL A 181 -2.28 1.16 21.02
C VAL A 181 -3.09 0.01 21.63
N PRO A 182 -3.99 -0.67 20.89
CA PRO A 182 -4.61 -1.89 21.38
C PRO A 182 -3.50 -2.88 21.75
N ARG A 183 -3.39 -3.26 23.03
CA ARG A 183 -2.51 -4.35 23.44
C ARG A 183 -3.08 -5.64 22.85
N GLU A 184 -2.24 -6.44 22.20
CA GLU A 184 -2.60 -7.74 21.61
C GLU A 184 -2.98 -8.82 22.67
N ASP A 185 -3.12 -8.44 23.94
CA ASP A 185 -3.33 -9.31 25.12
C ASP A 185 -4.74 -9.95 25.21
N ASP A 186 -5.64 -9.71 24.24
CA ASP A 186 -7.02 -10.24 24.25
C ASP A 186 -7.19 -11.59 23.49
N LEU A 187 -6.12 -12.17 22.94
CA LEU A 187 -6.14 -13.50 22.31
C LEU A 187 -5.56 -14.56 23.26
N PRO A 188 -6.16 -15.76 23.37
CA PRO A 188 -5.56 -16.85 24.14
C PRO A 188 -4.17 -17.17 23.58
N ASP A 189 -3.14 -17.05 24.43
CA ASP A 189 -1.79 -17.46 24.05
C ASP A 189 -1.70 -18.99 24.15
N ASP A 190 -1.90 -19.70 23.03
CA ASP A 190 -1.74 -21.15 22.94
C ASP A 190 -0.26 -21.59 23.06
N ALA A 191 0.69 -20.65 23.24
CA ALA A 191 2.12 -20.93 23.33
C ALA A 191 2.52 -21.93 24.43
N PRO A 192 2.00 -21.85 25.68
CA PRO A 192 2.33 -22.79 26.74
C PRO A 192 2.03 -24.25 26.34
N GLU A 193 0.83 -24.51 25.82
CA GLU A 193 0.40 -25.85 25.42
C GLU A 193 1.27 -26.39 24.27
N LEU A 194 1.57 -25.55 23.28
CA LEU A 194 2.43 -25.91 22.16
C LEU A 194 3.86 -26.22 22.62
N ILE A 195 4.46 -25.33 23.42
CA ILE A 195 5.84 -25.49 23.90
C ILE A 195 5.95 -26.75 24.75
N GLU A 196 5.00 -27.01 25.65
CA GLU A 196 4.99 -28.22 26.46
C GLU A 196 4.92 -29.49 25.60
N GLN A 197 4.07 -29.51 24.56
CA GLN A 197 4.00 -30.63 23.61
C GLN A 197 5.28 -30.80 22.81
N MET A 198 5.90 -29.70 22.36
CA MET A 198 7.19 -29.72 21.65
C MET A 198 8.29 -30.30 22.53
N LEU A 199 8.42 -29.83 23.78
CA LEU A 199 9.44 -30.31 24.72
C LEU A 199 9.23 -31.78 25.11
N LYS A 200 7.99 -32.21 25.37
CA LYS A 200 7.66 -33.63 25.62
C LYS A 200 8.03 -34.51 24.43
N THR A 201 7.72 -34.06 23.22
CA THR A 201 8.03 -34.80 22.00
C THR A 201 9.54 -34.87 21.79
N LEU A 202 10.28 -33.77 22.01
CA LEU A 202 11.73 -33.74 21.90
C LEU A 202 12.41 -34.66 22.93
N ALA A 203 11.97 -34.61 24.19
CA ALA A 203 12.50 -35.48 25.24
C ALA A 203 12.24 -36.97 24.95
N ALA A 204 11.10 -37.30 24.34
CA ALA A 204 10.80 -38.67 23.89
C ALA A 204 11.66 -39.10 22.69
N MET A 205 12.13 -38.16 21.86
CA MET A 205 13.04 -38.44 20.74
C MET A 205 14.48 -38.62 21.23
N ASP A 206 15.02 -37.66 21.99
CA ASP A 206 16.36 -37.72 22.60
C ASP A 206 16.45 -36.75 23.79
N LEU A 207 16.59 -37.31 24.99
CA LEU A 207 16.69 -36.55 26.23
C LEU A 207 17.94 -35.66 26.29
N SER A 208 19.04 -36.06 25.65
CA SER A 208 20.30 -35.29 25.64
C SER A 208 20.17 -34.04 24.79
N VAL A 209 19.44 -34.13 23.67
CA VAL A 209 19.14 -32.98 22.80
C VAL A 209 18.20 -32.02 23.51
N PHE A 210 17.19 -32.53 24.22
CA PHE A 210 16.33 -31.73 25.08
C PHE A 210 17.14 -30.95 26.15
N HIS A 211 18.09 -31.60 26.83
CA HIS A 211 18.98 -30.92 27.78
C HIS A 211 19.82 -29.84 27.11
N GLY A 212 20.39 -30.12 25.93
CA GLY A 212 21.16 -29.15 25.17
C GLY A 212 20.35 -27.90 24.84
N LEU A 213 19.15 -28.07 24.28
CA LEU A 213 18.27 -26.96 23.93
C LEU A 213 17.97 -26.03 25.12
N LEU A 214 17.66 -26.61 26.29
CA LEU A 214 17.36 -25.81 27.48
C LEU A 214 18.58 -25.06 28.03
N LEU A 215 19.77 -25.66 27.96
CA LEU A 215 21.02 -25.02 28.36
C LEU A 215 21.39 -23.84 27.45
N GLU A 216 21.24 -24.03 26.13
CA GLU A 216 21.54 -22.97 25.15
C GLU A 216 20.51 -21.84 25.24
N THR A 217 19.22 -22.16 25.43
CA THR A 217 18.16 -21.16 25.63
C THR A 217 18.46 -20.22 26.81
N LEU A 218 19.06 -20.73 27.89
CA LEU A 218 19.47 -19.93 29.06
C LEU A 218 20.67 -19.03 28.80
N SER A 219 21.51 -19.41 27.83
CA SER A 219 22.75 -18.71 27.51
C SER A 219 22.61 -17.76 26.31
N LEU A 220 21.44 -17.77 25.66
CA LEU A 220 21.16 -16.96 24.48
C LEU A 220 21.20 -15.47 24.80
N LEU A 221 21.78 -14.69 23.89
CA LEU A 221 21.68 -13.24 23.86
C LEU A 221 20.57 -12.84 22.86
N PRO A 222 19.35 -12.50 23.30
CA PRO A 222 18.20 -12.41 22.39
C PRO A 222 18.37 -11.36 21.28
N ALA A 223 19.00 -10.23 21.59
CA ALA A 223 19.23 -9.16 20.61
C ALA A 223 20.23 -9.58 19.52
N GLU A 224 21.29 -10.32 19.87
CA GLU A 224 22.26 -10.81 18.89
C GLU A 224 21.65 -11.90 18.00
N ALA A 225 20.88 -12.81 18.60
CA ALA A 225 20.16 -13.85 17.88
C ALA A 225 19.15 -13.25 16.89
N GLU A 226 18.33 -12.28 17.32
CA GLU A 226 17.34 -11.63 16.46
C GLU A 226 17.97 -10.90 15.27
N GLU A 227 19.04 -10.13 15.51
CA GLU A 227 19.77 -9.41 14.45
C GLU A 227 20.37 -10.38 13.41
N GLU A 228 20.96 -11.49 13.85
CA GLU A 228 21.52 -12.51 12.97
C GLU A 228 20.41 -13.17 12.12
N GLN A 229 19.30 -13.54 12.75
CA GLN A 229 18.14 -14.11 12.04
C GLN A 229 17.55 -13.11 11.03
N PHE A 230 17.51 -11.82 11.38
CA PHE A 230 17.04 -10.76 10.48
C PHE A 230 17.94 -10.63 9.26
N ARG A 231 19.27 -10.67 9.47
CA ARG A 231 20.26 -10.64 8.38
C ARG A 231 20.08 -11.82 7.43
N GLN A 232 19.96 -13.04 7.97
CA GLN A 232 19.81 -14.25 7.15
C GLN A 232 18.49 -14.25 6.37
N LYS A 233 17.38 -13.86 7.00
CA LYS A 233 16.08 -13.65 6.36
C LYS A 233 16.20 -12.70 5.17
N ASN A 234 16.86 -11.55 5.35
CA ASN A 234 17.04 -10.59 4.27
C ASN A 234 17.85 -11.16 3.08
N ILE A 235 18.86 -11.99 3.33
CA ILE A 235 19.62 -12.67 2.28
C ILE A 235 18.71 -13.63 1.49
N ARG A 236 18.00 -14.52 2.19
CA ARG A 236 17.09 -15.50 1.57
C ARG A 236 15.96 -14.84 0.78
N LEU A 237 15.40 -13.75 1.30
CA LEU A 237 14.36 -12.99 0.62
C LEU A 237 14.90 -12.23 -0.59
N ALA A 238 16.11 -11.67 -0.51
CA ALA A 238 16.76 -10.99 -1.63
C ALA A 238 17.04 -11.94 -2.80
N GLU A 239 17.47 -13.18 -2.54
CA GLU A 239 17.62 -14.24 -3.57
C GLU A 239 16.32 -14.52 -4.33
N LYS A 240 15.16 -14.27 -3.69
CA LYS A 240 13.81 -14.41 -4.26
C LYS A 240 13.26 -13.13 -4.88
N GLY A 241 14.07 -12.07 -4.96
CA GLY A 241 13.70 -10.77 -5.52
C GLY A 241 13.03 -9.81 -4.53
N PHE A 242 12.96 -10.15 -3.25
CA PHE A 242 12.49 -9.25 -2.19
C PHE A 242 13.68 -8.52 -1.56
N LEU A 243 14.16 -7.48 -2.24
CA LEU A 243 15.24 -6.63 -1.71
C LEU A 243 14.80 -5.93 -0.42
N PRO A 244 15.74 -5.56 0.48
CA PRO A 244 15.43 -4.72 1.63
C PRO A 244 14.70 -3.44 1.22
N ALA A 245 13.71 -3.01 2.01
CA ALA A 245 12.81 -1.91 1.62
C ALA A 245 13.56 -0.63 1.21
N HIS A 246 14.64 -0.28 1.89
CA HIS A 246 15.44 0.91 1.59
C HIS A 246 16.14 0.85 0.22
N GLU A 247 16.52 -0.34 -0.23
CA GLU A 247 17.08 -0.57 -1.58
C GLU A 247 15.96 -0.64 -2.62
N ALA A 248 14.88 -1.35 -2.29
CA ALA A 248 13.74 -1.56 -3.17
C ALA A 248 13.03 -0.26 -3.57
N VAL A 249 12.97 0.75 -2.67
CA VAL A 249 12.43 2.09 -2.95
C VAL A 249 13.13 2.77 -4.15
N GLY A 250 14.33 2.31 -4.53
CA GLY A 250 15.01 2.68 -5.78
C GLY A 250 14.13 2.52 -7.04
N ILE A 251 13.14 1.62 -7.02
CA ILE A 251 12.18 1.43 -8.12
C ILE A 251 11.31 2.66 -8.42
N TYR A 252 11.23 3.61 -7.49
CA TYR A 252 10.51 4.88 -7.67
C TYR A 252 11.44 6.04 -8.02
N GLN A 253 12.75 5.80 -8.19
CA GLN A 253 13.68 6.83 -8.62
C GLN A 253 13.38 7.26 -10.07
N PRO A 254 13.10 8.56 -10.31
CA PRO A 254 12.67 9.05 -11.62
C PRO A 254 13.70 8.78 -12.73
N ILE A 255 13.27 8.14 -13.83
CA ILE A 255 14.03 8.08 -15.09
C ILE A 255 13.28 8.85 -16.17
N PRO A 256 13.94 9.75 -16.93
CA PRO A 256 13.36 10.33 -18.13
C PRO A 256 13.24 9.26 -19.22
N GLY A 257 12.07 9.10 -19.85
CA GLY A 257 11.84 8.08 -20.88
C GLY A 257 12.78 8.17 -22.10
N LYS A 258 13.45 9.31 -22.31
CA LYS A 258 14.47 9.50 -23.36
C LYS A 258 15.82 8.83 -23.06
N ASN A 259 16.04 8.39 -21.82
CA ASN A 259 17.31 7.85 -21.33
C ASN A 259 17.24 6.35 -21.00
N LEU A 260 16.22 5.64 -21.49
CA LEU A 260 16.08 4.21 -21.23
C LEU A 260 17.16 3.43 -21.97
N THR A 261 17.75 2.45 -21.29
CA THR A 261 18.77 1.60 -21.89
C THR A 261 18.08 0.42 -22.56
N PRO A 262 18.29 0.19 -23.87
CA PRO A 262 17.69 -0.95 -24.54
C PRO A 262 18.27 -2.26 -23.97
N ARG A 263 17.45 -3.30 -23.97
CA ARG A 263 17.86 -4.65 -23.59
C ARG A 263 19.06 -5.08 -24.45
N PRO A 264 20.05 -5.79 -23.88
CA PRO A 264 21.06 -6.44 -24.69
C PRO A 264 20.40 -7.45 -25.63
N ALA A 265 20.97 -7.63 -26.82
CA ALA A 265 20.47 -8.63 -27.76
C ALA A 265 20.44 -10.02 -27.07
N PRO A 266 19.35 -10.79 -27.20
CA PRO A 266 19.25 -12.08 -26.55
C PRO A 266 20.43 -12.96 -26.99
N PRO A 267 21.06 -13.70 -26.07
CA PRO A 267 22.11 -14.64 -26.45
C PRO A 267 21.55 -15.65 -27.46
N LEU A 268 22.34 -16.00 -28.48
CA LEU A 268 21.94 -16.92 -29.56
C LEU A 268 21.64 -18.34 -29.07
N THR A 269 21.98 -18.66 -27.82
CA THR A 269 21.72 -19.94 -27.17
C THR A 269 20.33 -19.92 -26.53
N LEU A 270 19.44 -20.78 -27.04
CA LEU A 270 18.23 -21.18 -26.33
C LEU A 270 18.61 -21.53 -24.89
N HIS A 271 18.00 -20.85 -23.92
CA HIS A 271 18.12 -21.18 -22.51
C HIS A 271 17.79 -22.67 -22.34
N THR A 272 18.81 -23.49 -22.16
CA THR A 272 18.63 -24.83 -21.63
C THR A 272 18.03 -24.64 -20.26
N LEU A 273 16.84 -25.22 -20.02
CA LEU A 273 16.26 -25.33 -18.68
C LEU A 273 17.34 -25.87 -17.76
N ASP A 274 17.91 -24.99 -16.94
CA ASP A 274 18.81 -25.38 -15.89
C ASP A 274 17.93 -25.89 -14.74
N PRO A 275 17.94 -27.19 -14.45
CA PRO A 275 17.13 -27.75 -13.37
C PRO A 275 17.50 -27.17 -11.99
N ASP A 276 18.66 -26.54 -11.87
CA ASP A 276 19.15 -25.98 -10.61
C ASP A 276 18.69 -24.52 -10.42
N ILE A 277 18.10 -23.89 -11.44
CA ILE A 277 17.52 -22.53 -11.33
C ILE A 277 16.04 -22.65 -10.94
N PRO A 278 15.62 -22.03 -9.82
CA PRO A 278 14.22 -22.00 -9.41
C PRO A 278 13.32 -21.41 -10.50
N THR A 279 12.19 -22.05 -10.75
CA THR A 279 11.20 -21.49 -11.69
C THR A 279 10.59 -20.22 -11.12
N PRO A 280 10.30 -19.20 -11.95
CA PRO A 280 9.67 -17.98 -11.47
C PRO A 280 8.26 -18.27 -10.93
N PRO A 281 7.80 -17.50 -9.93
CA PRO A 281 6.42 -17.60 -9.46
C PRO A 281 5.43 -17.26 -10.57
N MET A 282 4.24 -17.84 -10.51
CA MET A 282 3.19 -17.68 -11.51
C MET A 282 1.85 -17.22 -10.92
N PHE A 283 1.74 -17.05 -9.60
CA PHE A 283 0.49 -16.65 -8.95
C PHE A 283 -0.11 -15.36 -9.53
N PHE A 284 0.73 -14.43 -10.01
CA PHE A 284 0.28 -13.16 -10.57
C PHE A 284 -0.41 -13.30 -11.94
N THR A 285 -0.16 -14.38 -12.67
CA THR A 285 -0.65 -14.57 -14.05
C THR A 285 -2.17 -14.62 -14.15
N GLN A 286 -2.86 -15.02 -13.09
CA GLN A 286 -4.33 -15.07 -13.04
C GLN A 286 -4.98 -13.68 -12.94
N PHE A 287 -4.21 -12.65 -12.59
CA PHE A 287 -4.70 -11.26 -12.42
C PHE A 287 -4.37 -10.37 -13.62
N LEU A 288 -3.74 -10.91 -14.65
CA LEU A 288 -3.51 -10.22 -15.91
C LEU A 288 -4.83 -10.20 -16.71
N THR A 289 -5.71 -9.24 -16.41
CA THR A 289 -6.95 -9.00 -17.17
C THR A 289 -6.70 -8.01 -18.32
N ASP A 290 -7.40 -8.20 -19.45
CA ASP A 290 -7.26 -7.39 -20.68
C ASP A 290 -7.78 -5.94 -20.56
N ASP A 291 -7.86 -5.39 -19.35
CA ASP A 291 -8.43 -4.07 -19.11
C ASP A 291 -7.47 -2.94 -19.45
N ASN A 292 -6.15 -3.19 -19.33
CA ASN A 292 -5.11 -2.18 -19.49
C ASN A 292 -4.19 -2.44 -20.70
N LEU A 293 -3.50 -1.38 -21.15
CA LEU A 293 -2.65 -1.40 -22.35
C LEU A 293 -1.53 -2.44 -22.24
N PHE A 294 -0.90 -2.53 -21.06
CA PHE A 294 0.16 -3.49 -20.80
C PHE A 294 -0.32 -4.94 -20.95
N ALA A 295 -1.46 -5.30 -20.34
CA ALA A 295 -2.02 -6.64 -20.45
C ALA A 295 -2.34 -7.03 -21.89
N LYS A 296 -2.94 -6.11 -22.68
CA LYS A 296 -3.21 -6.34 -24.11
C LYS A 296 -1.92 -6.56 -24.91
N ALA A 297 -0.89 -5.76 -24.65
CA ALA A 297 0.41 -5.89 -25.30
C ALA A 297 1.10 -7.21 -24.92
N LEU A 298 1.03 -7.59 -23.65
CA LEU A 298 1.57 -8.85 -23.13
C LEU A 298 0.84 -10.06 -23.74
N ALA A 299 -0.49 -10.03 -23.85
CA ALA A 299 -1.27 -11.07 -24.51
C ALA A 299 -0.85 -11.25 -25.98
N GLN A 300 -0.64 -10.14 -26.71
CA GLN A 300 -0.16 -10.17 -28.08
C GLN A 300 1.26 -10.72 -28.19
N ILE A 301 2.18 -10.31 -27.30
CA ILE A 301 3.55 -10.86 -27.23
C ILE A 301 3.52 -12.37 -27.00
N ASN A 302 2.71 -12.82 -26.06
CA ASN A 302 2.57 -14.25 -25.73
C ASN A 302 2.01 -15.05 -26.91
N ALA A 303 1.07 -14.49 -27.68
CA ALA A 303 0.57 -15.10 -28.91
C ALA A 303 1.63 -15.20 -30.02
N GLN A 304 2.63 -14.31 -30.02
CA GLN A 304 3.72 -14.24 -31.01
C GLN A 304 4.98 -15.03 -30.59
N GLY A 305 4.91 -15.83 -29.52
CA GLY A 305 6.02 -16.67 -29.06
C GLY A 305 6.70 -16.19 -27.77
N GLY A 306 6.19 -15.13 -27.15
CA GLY A 306 6.68 -14.61 -25.87
C GLY A 306 8.02 -13.87 -25.96
N ILE A 307 8.49 -13.39 -24.81
CA ILE A 307 9.86 -12.92 -24.63
C ILE A 307 10.49 -13.84 -23.56
N PRO A 308 11.70 -14.38 -23.79
CA PRO A 308 12.39 -15.17 -22.78
C PRO A 308 12.49 -14.41 -21.45
N ASP A 309 12.27 -15.12 -20.34
CA ASP A 309 12.40 -14.60 -18.97
C ASP A 309 11.49 -13.41 -18.59
N LEU A 310 10.53 -13.03 -19.44
CA LEU A 310 9.62 -11.92 -19.14
C LEU A 310 8.75 -12.17 -17.90
N ASP A 311 8.33 -13.43 -17.67
CA ASP A 311 7.60 -13.81 -16.46
C ASP A 311 8.48 -13.64 -15.21
N SER A 312 9.77 -14.01 -15.30
CA SER A 312 10.75 -13.81 -14.22
C SER A 312 10.99 -12.32 -13.95
N GLU A 313 11.10 -11.53 -15.01
CA GLU A 313 11.26 -10.08 -14.91
C GLU A 313 10.04 -9.41 -14.27
N LEU A 314 8.84 -9.81 -14.68
CA LEU A 314 7.60 -9.31 -14.09
C LEU A 314 7.48 -9.73 -12.61
N ALA A 315 7.81 -10.98 -12.29
CA ALA A 315 7.87 -11.47 -10.91
C ALA A 315 8.84 -10.65 -10.05
N ALA A 316 10.06 -10.41 -10.55
CA ALA A 316 11.07 -9.62 -9.85
C ALA A 316 10.61 -8.17 -9.62
N LEU A 317 9.97 -7.55 -10.63
CA LEU A 317 9.39 -6.22 -10.50
C LEU A 317 8.31 -6.17 -9.42
N ILE A 318 7.38 -7.14 -9.42
CA ILE A 318 6.31 -7.23 -8.41
C ILE A 318 6.89 -7.42 -7.01
N ASN A 319 7.84 -8.34 -6.84
CA ASN A 319 8.48 -8.60 -5.54
C ASN A 319 9.20 -7.35 -5.02
N LYS A 320 9.92 -6.63 -5.90
CA LYS A 320 10.57 -5.35 -5.58
C LYS A 320 9.56 -4.28 -5.17
N ILE A 321 8.41 -4.19 -5.83
CA ILE A 321 7.33 -3.26 -5.44
C ILE A 321 6.73 -3.64 -4.09
N ILE A 322 6.48 -4.92 -3.83
CA ILE A 322 5.98 -5.42 -2.54
C ILE A 322 6.95 -5.02 -1.41
N SER A 323 8.26 -5.22 -1.62
CA SER A 323 9.30 -4.78 -0.69
C SER A 323 9.35 -3.27 -0.51
N ALA A 324 9.31 -2.50 -1.61
CA ALA A 324 9.41 -1.04 -1.59
C ALA A 324 8.23 -0.37 -0.85
N ASP A 325 7.06 -1.01 -0.89
CA ASP A 325 5.83 -0.53 -0.28
C ASP A 325 5.48 -1.23 1.04
N ARG A 326 6.34 -2.15 1.51
CA ARG A 326 6.16 -2.90 2.75
C ARG A 326 4.80 -3.61 2.83
N ILE A 327 4.37 -4.20 1.73
CA ILE A 327 3.04 -4.82 1.62
C ILE A 327 3.07 -6.21 2.26
N LYS A 328 2.29 -6.41 3.32
CA LYS A 328 2.09 -7.74 3.92
C LYS A 328 1.12 -8.55 3.06
N ILE A 329 1.57 -9.68 2.51
CA ILE A 329 0.79 -10.56 1.63
C ILE A 329 -0.12 -11.47 2.49
N LYS A 330 -1.06 -10.89 3.25
CA LYS A 330 -1.95 -11.66 4.15
C LYS A 330 -3.28 -12.07 3.50
N ASN A 331 -3.65 -11.43 2.39
CA ASN A 331 -4.91 -11.71 1.71
C ASN A 331 -4.81 -11.51 0.20
N ARG A 332 -5.77 -12.11 -0.52
CA ARG A 332 -5.87 -12.02 -1.98
C ARG A 332 -6.03 -10.57 -2.46
N GLU A 333 -6.77 -9.74 -1.72
CA GLU A 333 -7.05 -8.35 -2.09
C GLU A 333 -5.80 -7.46 -2.11
N SER A 334 -4.89 -7.61 -1.13
CA SER A 334 -3.62 -6.86 -1.09
C SER A 334 -2.73 -7.18 -2.29
N ILE A 335 -2.72 -8.43 -2.73
CA ILE A 335 -2.02 -8.86 -3.95
C ILE A 335 -2.66 -8.22 -5.18
N GLU A 336 -4.00 -8.34 -5.31
CA GLU A 336 -4.75 -7.81 -6.45
C GLU A 336 -4.53 -6.30 -6.62
N LYS A 337 -4.63 -5.52 -5.53
CA LYS A 337 -4.38 -4.07 -5.56
C LYS A 337 -2.95 -3.73 -5.97
N THR A 338 -1.97 -4.51 -5.49
CA THR A 338 -0.56 -4.30 -5.84
C THR A 338 -0.33 -4.56 -7.32
N LEU A 339 -0.87 -5.66 -7.84
CA LEU A 339 -0.78 -6.01 -9.25
C LEU A 339 -1.49 -4.99 -10.13
N GLU A 340 -2.72 -4.61 -9.81
CA GLU A 340 -3.48 -3.62 -10.55
C GLU A 340 -2.70 -2.30 -10.69
N ARG A 341 -2.06 -1.86 -9.60
CA ARG A 341 -1.21 -0.67 -9.61
C ARG A 341 0.04 -0.86 -10.46
N THR A 342 0.71 -2.00 -10.37
CA THR A 342 1.87 -2.32 -11.20
C THR A 342 1.51 -2.27 -12.69
N MET A 343 0.41 -2.91 -13.09
CA MET A 343 -0.05 -2.93 -14.48
C MET A 343 -0.51 -1.54 -14.97
N SER A 344 -1.19 -0.77 -14.11
CA SER A 344 -1.59 0.61 -14.42
C SER A 344 -0.38 1.51 -14.62
N THR A 345 0.64 1.38 -13.77
CA THR A 345 1.87 2.17 -13.85
C THR A 345 2.71 1.80 -15.08
N LEU A 346 2.79 0.50 -15.41
CA LEU A 346 3.42 0.03 -16.65
C LEU A 346 2.68 0.55 -17.88
N SER A 347 1.34 0.53 -17.87
CA SER A 347 0.51 1.07 -18.95
C SER A 347 0.72 2.57 -19.13
N LEU A 348 0.78 3.32 -18.04
CA LEU A 348 1.12 4.74 -18.06
C LEU A 348 2.53 4.99 -18.62
N GLY A 349 3.51 4.19 -18.19
CA GLY A 349 4.88 4.26 -18.70
C GLY A 349 4.96 4.04 -20.21
N LEU A 350 4.24 3.04 -20.73
CA LEU A 350 4.13 2.79 -22.16
C LEU A 350 3.45 3.95 -22.89
N ASP A 351 2.35 4.50 -22.36
CA ASP A 351 1.63 5.63 -22.96
C ASP A 351 2.52 6.88 -23.07
N ILE A 352 3.35 7.14 -22.04
CA ILE A 352 4.35 8.23 -22.06
C ILE A 352 5.42 7.99 -23.13
N LEU A 353 5.93 6.77 -23.24
CA LEU A 353 6.97 6.43 -24.22
C LEU A 353 6.47 6.48 -25.67
N MET A 354 5.17 6.28 -25.88
CA MET A 354 4.53 6.39 -27.19
C MET A 354 4.16 7.82 -27.58
N GLU A 355 4.31 8.81 -26.69
CA GLU A 355 3.87 10.20 -26.92
C GLU A 355 4.41 10.74 -28.26
N GLY A 356 3.53 10.83 -29.28
CA GLY A 356 3.86 11.26 -30.65
C GLY A 356 3.60 10.22 -31.74
N ALA A 357 3.46 8.93 -31.41
CA ALA A 357 3.03 7.87 -32.32
C ALA A 357 1.53 7.54 -32.12
N LYS A 358 0.88 6.92 -33.11
CA LYS A 358 -0.50 6.44 -32.92
C LYS A 358 -0.48 5.36 -31.82
N ALA A 359 -1.08 5.65 -30.67
CA ALA A 359 -1.23 4.70 -29.57
C ALA A 359 -1.77 3.37 -30.11
N GLY A 360 -1.00 2.30 -29.95
CA GLY A 360 -1.29 1.01 -30.52
C GLY A 360 -0.64 -0.09 -29.72
N VAL A 361 -1.36 -1.20 -29.57
CA VAL A 361 -0.91 -2.38 -28.82
C VAL A 361 0.39 -2.96 -29.41
N GLU A 362 0.59 -2.81 -30.72
CA GLU A 362 1.80 -3.24 -31.43
C GLU A 362 3.04 -2.47 -30.97
N ILE A 363 2.98 -1.14 -30.92
CA ILE A 363 4.12 -0.29 -30.49
C ILE A 363 4.43 -0.55 -29.02
N ALA A 364 3.39 -0.70 -28.18
CA ALA A 364 3.57 -1.10 -26.79
C ALA A 364 4.30 -2.44 -26.67
N GLY A 365 3.95 -3.42 -27.52
CA GLY A 365 4.65 -4.70 -27.61
C GLY A 365 6.13 -4.56 -27.99
N ASP A 366 6.45 -3.69 -28.95
CA ASP A 366 7.82 -3.42 -29.38
C ASP A 366 8.65 -2.72 -28.28
N LEU A 367 8.03 -1.82 -27.51
CA LEU A 367 8.67 -1.18 -26.35
C LEU A 367 9.00 -2.19 -25.25
N ILE A 368 8.09 -3.13 -24.95
CA ILE A 368 8.34 -4.21 -23.98
C ILE A 368 9.50 -5.11 -24.46
N ARG A 369 9.60 -5.37 -25.77
CA ARG A 369 10.75 -6.10 -26.37
C ARG A 369 12.05 -5.32 -26.31
N THR A 370 11.99 -4.00 -26.30
CA THR A 370 13.16 -3.13 -26.37
C THR A 370 13.70 -2.75 -25.00
N TYR A 371 12.85 -2.54 -23.99
CA TYR A 371 13.23 -2.02 -22.68
C TYR A 371 12.81 -2.95 -21.53
N PHE A 372 13.51 -2.90 -20.40
CA PHE A 372 13.13 -3.63 -19.19
C PHE A 372 11.85 -3.04 -18.57
N LEU A 373 11.00 -3.89 -17.99
CA LEU A 373 9.77 -3.54 -17.30
C LEU A 373 10.03 -2.60 -16.12
N GLU A 374 11.15 -2.77 -15.41
CA GLU A 374 11.58 -1.86 -14.35
C GLU A 374 11.75 -0.41 -14.86
N ASP A 375 12.39 -0.24 -16.02
CA ASP A 375 12.63 1.06 -16.63
C ASP A 375 11.34 1.73 -17.15
N ILE A 376 10.43 0.92 -17.73
CA ILE A 376 9.10 1.37 -18.15
C ILE A 376 8.28 1.79 -16.91
N PHE A 377 8.30 0.99 -15.85
CA PHE A 377 7.61 1.29 -14.59
C PHE A 377 8.11 2.59 -13.97
N ARG A 378 9.43 2.79 -13.91
CA ARG A 378 10.07 4.02 -13.41
C ARG A 378 9.64 5.26 -14.19
N THR A 379 9.47 5.12 -15.50
CA THR A 379 8.99 6.19 -16.37
C THR A 379 7.54 6.58 -16.05
N GLY A 380 6.66 5.59 -15.82
CA GLY A 380 5.27 5.84 -15.40
C GLY A 380 5.18 6.45 -14.00
N ALA A 381 5.86 5.86 -13.02
CA ALA A 381 5.85 6.30 -11.63
C ALA A 381 6.38 7.73 -11.44
N ARG A 382 7.34 8.14 -12.29
CA ARG A 382 7.91 9.50 -12.31
C ARG A 382 6.85 10.58 -12.47
N GLU A 383 5.84 10.41 -13.33
CA GLU A 383 4.87 11.49 -13.59
C GLU A 383 3.92 11.71 -12.41
N GLY A 384 3.50 10.64 -11.74
CA GLY A 384 2.77 10.76 -10.46
C GLY A 384 3.62 11.44 -9.39
N ALA A 385 4.89 11.03 -9.24
CA ALA A 385 5.83 11.63 -8.30
C ALA A 385 6.10 13.12 -8.60
N ARG A 386 6.14 13.51 -9.89
CA ARG A 386 6.28 14.91 -10.32
C ARG A 386 5.11 15.77 -9.85
N LEU A 387 3.88 15.30 -10.05
CA LEU A 387 2.68 16.00 -9.57
C LEU A 387 2.66 16.14 -8.04
N GLN A 388 3.05 15.08 -7.33
CA GLN A 388 3.19 15.12 -5.88
C GLN A 388 4.26 16.11 -5.42
N ALA A 389 5.45 16.12 -6.04
CA ALA A 389 6.52 17.05 -5.69
C ALA A 389 6.09 18.51 -5.93
N MET A 390 5.39 18.77 -7.03
CA MET A 390 4.80 20.08 -7.30
C MET A 390 3.79 20.48 -6.23
N THR A 391 2.92 19.55 -5.83
CA THR A 391 1.90 19.78 -4.80
C THR A 391 2.52 20.08 -3.44
N ARG A 392 3.52 19.30 -3.02
CA ARG A 392 4.24 19.51 -1.74
C ARG A 392 4.95 20.86 -1.72
N LYS A 393 5.66 21.19 -2.80
CA LYS A 393 6.35 22.48 -2.94
C LYS A 393 5.38 23.65 -2.90
N TRP A 394 4.24 23.56 -3.59
CA TRP A 394 3.21 24.59 -3.52
C TRP A 394 2.66 24.74 -2.09
N HIS A 395 2.32 23.62 -1.44
CA HIS A 395 1.71 23.65 -0.10
C HIS A 395 2.62 24.32 0.94
N GLU A 396 3.95 24.16 0.83
CA GLU A 396 4.93 24.84 1.69
C GLU A 396 4.83 26.37 1.66
N THR A 397 4.51 26.95 0.50
CA THR A 397 4.40 28.41 0.30
C THR A 397 2.96 28.88 0.13
N SER A 398 1.98 28.01 0.35
CA SER A 398 0.57 28.29 0.05
C SER A 398 -0.05 29.28 1.02
N PHE A 399 -1.03 30.06 0.54
CA PHE A 399 -1.86 30.92 1.39
C PHE A 399 -2.59 30.11 2.46
N ILE A 400 -3.10 28.93 2.09
CA ILE A 400 -3.79 28.00 2.99
C ILE A 400 -2.89 27.66 4.19
N ARG A 401 -1.64 27.27 3.95
CA ARG A 401 -0.68 26.96 5.02
C ARG A 401 -0.30 28.20 5.80
N ALA A 402 -0.03 29.32 5.13
CA ALA A 402 0.37 30.58 5.77
C ALA A 402 -0.70 31.09 6.75
N LYS A 403 -1.98 30.85 6.46
CA LYS A 403 -3.11 31.23 7.30
C LYS A 403 -3.65 30.11 8.18
N ASN A 404 -2.97 28.96 8.25
CA ASN A 404 -3.36 27.78 9.02
C ASN A 404 -4.79 27.28 8.73
N LEU A 405 -5.20 27.33 7.45
CA LEU A 405 -6.50 26.84 7.00
C LEU A 405 -6.45 25.33 6.70
N PRO A 406 -7.54 24.58 6.96
CA PRO A 406 -7.61 23.18 6.56
C PRO A 406 -7.73 23.06 5.03
N LEU A 407 -7.27 21.94 4.46
CA LEU A 407 -7.39 21.68 3.01
C LEU A 407 -8.85 21.64 2.52
N SER A 408 -9.81 21.37 3.41
CA SER A 408 -11.24 21.45 3.11
C SER A 408 -11.70 22.84 2.66
N PHE A 409 -10.93 23.89 2.95
CA PHE A 409 -11.14 25.24 2.43
C PHE A 409 -11.20 25.28 0.89
N LEU A 410 -10.48 24.40 0.19
CA LEU A 410 -10.50 24.30 -1.27
C LEU A 410 -11.80 23.70 -1.83
N GLY A 411 -12.71 23.22 -0.97
CA GLY A 411 -13.90 22.47 -1.38
C GLY A 411 -13.59 21.02 -1.77
N GLU A 412 -14.63 20.20 -1.87
CA GLU A 412 -14.50 18.74 -2.00
C GLU A 412 -13.71 18.29 -3.24
N GLY A 413 -13.93 18.92 -4.39
CA GLY A 413 -13.27 18.54 -5.64
C GLY A 413 -11.76 18.77 -5.61
N TYR A 414 -11.32 19.96 -5.21
CA TYR A 414 -9.89 20.27 -5.10
C TYR A 414 -9.24 19.57 -3.90
N LEU A 415 -9.96 19.39 -2.78
CA LEU A 415 -9.51 18.58 -1.66
C LEU A 415 -9.22 17.14 -2.11
N GLY A 416 -10.11 16.53 -2.90
CA GLY A 416 -9.93 15.19 -3.43
C GLY A 416 -8.64 15.08 -4.27
N ILE A 417 -8.39 16.05 -5.14
CA ILE A 417 -7.18 16.06 -5.98
C ILE A 417 -5.91 16.18 -5.14
N ILE A 418 -5.85 17.15 -4.23
CA ILE A 418 -4.66 17.36 -3.37
C ILE A 418 -4.47 16.17 -2.44
N GLY A 419 -5.55 15.62 -1.86
CA GLY A 419 -5.51 14.42 -1.05
C GLY A 419 -4.91 13.22 -1.79
N GLY A 420 -5.36 12.99 -3.03
CA GLY A 420 -4.82 11.95 -3.90
C GLY A 420 -3.33 12.14 -4.25
N LEU A 421 -2.84 13.38 -4.34
CA LEU A 421 -1.43 13.65 -4.62
C LEU A 421 -0.53 13.62 -3.37
N MET A 422 -1.08 13.84 -2.18
CA MET A 422 -0.33 13.90 -0.92
C MET A 422 -0.09 12.53 -0.24
N VAL A 423 -0.83 11.48 -0.64
CA VAL A 423 -0.59 10.11 -0.15
C VAL A 423 0.77 9.56 -0.60
N GLN A 424 1.30 8.53 0.08
CA GLN A 424 2.64 7.96 -0.18
C GLN A 424 2.86 7.54 -1.65
N ARG A 425 1.81 7.08 -2.31
CA ARG A 425 1.78 6.74 -3.75
C ARG A 425 0.66 7.55 -4.41
N PRO A 426 0.99 8.58 -5.22
CA PRO A 426 -0.01 9.49 -5.78
C PRO A 426 -1.08 8.76 -6.58
N MET A 427 -2.34 9.12 -6.36
CA MET A 427 -3.51 8.54 -7.01
C MET A 427 -4.31 9.59 -7.79
N PHE A 428 -5.02 9.12 -8.81
CA PHE A 428 -5.94 9.93 -9.60
C PHE A 428 -7.28 10.07 -8.88
N PHE A 429 -7.79 11.29 -8.79
CA PHE A 429 -9.12 11.58 -8.25
C PHE A 429 -10.18 11.33 -9.33
N ALA A 430 -10.87 10.20 -9.24
CA ALA A 430 -11.90 9.79 -10.20
C ALA A 430 -13.29 10.38 -9.91
N ASN A 431 -13.48 10.98 -8.73
CA ASN A 431 -14.74 11.61 -8.31
C ASN A 431 -15.99 10.77 -8.60
N TYR A 432 -15.93 9.46 -8.33
CA TYR A 432 -17.00 8.50 -8.59
C TYR A 432 -17.45 8.34 -10.05
N ALA A 433 -16.70 8.84 -11.03
CA ALA A 433 -16.99 8.61 -12.45
C ALA A 433 -17.09 7.10 -12.76
N ASP A 434 -16.23 6.29 -12.13
CA ASP A 434 -16.20 4.82 -12.23
C ASP A 434 -16.70 4.14 -10.94
N LYS A 435 -17.53 4.82 -10.12
CA LYS A 435 -17.96 4.40 -8.77
C LYS A 435 -16.84 4.31 -7.73
N VAL A 436 -15.63 4.76 -8.05
CA VAL A 436 -14.49 4.80 -7.14
C VAL A 436 -14.06 6.25 -6.91
N LEU A 437 -13.67 6.58 -5.67
CA LEU A 437 -13.18 7.91 -5.31
C LEU A 437 -11.76 8.15 -5.86
N TYR A 438 -10.88 7.18 -5.66
CA TYR A 438 -9.49 7.19 -6.10
C TYR A 438 -9.16 5.95 -6.91
N ARG A 439 -8.35 6.11 -7.95
CA ARG A 439 -7.77 5.01 -8.71
C ARG A 439 -6.32 5.29 -9.09
N ASN A 440 -5.61 4.29 -9.58
CA ASN A 440 -4.27 4.47 -10.13
C ASN A 440 -4.32 5.35 -11.40
N PHE A 441 -3.24 6.07 -11.68
CA PHE A 441 -3.05 6.72 -12.98
C PHE A 441 -2.86 5.65 -14.05
N VAL A 442 -3.67 5.67 -15.10
CA VAL A 442 -3.64 4.65 -16.17
C VAL A 442 -3.08 5.21 -17.47
N SER A 443 -3.24 6.51 -17.71
CA SER A 443 -2.87 7.15 -18.97
C SER A 443 -2.29 8.55 -18.79
N LEU A 444 -1.64 9.03 -19.85
CA LEU A 444 -1.11 10.39 -19.92
C LEU A 444 -2.24 11.44 -19.86
N SER A 445 -3.46 11.10 -20.31
CA SER A 445 -4.61 11.99 -20.18
C SER A 445 -4.97 12.24 -18.72
N ASP A 446 -4.87 11.24 -17.85
CA ASP A 446 -5.11 11.38 -16.41
C ASP A 446 -4.10 12.35 -15.78
N ILE A 447 -2.83 12.22 -16.14
CA ILE A 447 -1.75 13.10 -15.69
C ILE A 447 -1.99 14.54 -16.16
N ARG A 448 -2.32 14.75 -17.44
CA ARG A 448 -2.60 16.08 -18.00
C ARG A 448 -3.88 16.70 -17.41
N ALA A 449 -4.91 15.90 -17.12
CA ALA A 449 -6.11 16.37 -16.45
C ALA A 449 -5.80 16.85 -15.02
N THR A 450 -5.06 16.04 -14.27
CA THR A 450 -4.65 16.37 -12.89
C THR A 450 -3.72 17.57 -12.85
N GLN A 451 -2.76 17.68 -13.78
CA GLN A 451 -1.88 18.83 -13.90
C GLN A 451 -2.68 20.12 -14.10
N ARG A 452 -3.65 20.14 -15.03
CA ARG A 452 -4.48 21.33 -15.28
C ARG A 452 -5.25 21.76 -14.03
N GLN A 453 -5.80 20.82 -13.28
CA GLN A 453 -6.52 21.12 -12.04
C GLN A 453 -5.58 21.57 -10.93
N LEU A 454 -4.37 21.00 -10.84
CA LEU A 454 -3.35 21.46 -9.90
C LEU A 454 -2.90 22.89 -10.22
N ASP A 455 -2.71 23.22 -11.50
CA ASP A 455 -2.39 24.58 -11.94
C ASP A 455 -3.52 25.56 -11.57
N GLU A 456 -4.78 25.16 -11.74
CA GLU A 456 -5.94 25.94 -11.27
C GLU A 456 -5.92 26.21 -9.76
N ILE A 457 -5.57 25.20 -8.95
CA ILE A 457 -5.45 25.34 -7.49
C ILE A 457 -4.31 26.28 -7.11
N ILE A 458 -3.16 26.17 -7.78
CA ILE A 458 -2.00 27.02 -7.56
C ILE A 458 -2.33 28.47 -7.90
N ASP A 459 -2.96 28.73 -9.05
CA ASP A 459 -3.33 30.07 -9.49
C ASP A 459 -4.39 30.70 -8.57
N LEU A 460 -5.35 29.89 -8.09
CA LEU A 460 -6.33 30.30 -7.09
C LEU A 460 -5.66 30.70 -5.78
N ASP A 461 -4.77 29.87 -5.25
CA ASP A 461 -4.07 30.13 -3.98
C ASP A 461 -3.18 31.38 -4.08
N GLN A 462 -2.50 31.58 -5.21
CA GLN A 462 -1.75 32.82 -5.49
C GLN A 462 -2.65 34.05 -5.53
N PHE A 463 -3.84 33.95 -6.12
CA PHE A 463 -4.83 35.01 -6.12
C PHE A 463 -5.30 35.34 -4.70
N LEU A 464 -5.66 34.32 -3.91
CA LEU A 464 -6.10 34.49 -2.52
C LEU A 464 -5.01 35.14 -1.65
N ASN A 465 -3.74 34.78 -1.88
CA ASN A 465 -2.61 35.37 -1.18
C ASN A 465 -2.50 36.90 -1.41
N ARG A 466 -2.96 37.39 -2.56
CA ARG A 466 -2.93 38.82 -2.91
C ARG A 466 -4.09 39.62 -2.34
N LEU A 467 -5.18 38.98 -1.93
CA LEU A 467 -6.37 39.67 -1.41
C LEU A 467 -6.14 40.28 -0.01
N ASP A 468 -5.05 39.94 0.67
CA ASP A 468 -4.72 40.38 2.04
C ASP A 468 -5.94 40.35 2.99
N ALA A 469 -6.59 39.18 3.05
CA ALA A 469 -7.78 38.99 3.88
C ALA A 469 -7.43 38.62 5.33
N ASP A 470 -8.21 39.17 6.27
CA ASP A 470 -8.14 38.87 7.69
C ASP A 470 -9.13 37.77 8.08
N ILE A 471 -8.62 36.55 8.20
CA ILE A 471 -9.39 35.36 8.56
C ILE A 471 -9.89 35.41 10.00
N SER A 472 -9.28 36.21 10.90
CA SER A 472 -9.74 36.33 12.28
C SER A 472 -11.12 36.98 12.41
N THR A 473 -11.56 37.69 11.37
CA THR A 473 -12.87 38.34 11.35
C THR A 473 -14.03 37.42 10.94
N PHE A 474 -13.73 36.21 10.46
CA PHE A 474 -14.72 35.18 10.18
C PHE A 474 -15.29 34.61 11.50
N SER A 475 -16.62 34.53 11.58
CA SER A 475 -17.33 34.13 12.81
C SER A 475 -18.46 33.11 12.61
N TYR A 476 -19.11 33.10 11.44
CA TYR A 476 -20.28 32.24 11.16
C TYR A 476 -20.19 31.65 9.75
N GLY A 477 -20.74 30.44 9.57
CA GLY A 477 -20.83 29.75 8.29
C GLY A 477 -19.67 28.79 8.03
N VAL A 478 -19.50 28.38 6.76
CA VAL A 478 -18.40 27.52 6.33
C VAL A 478 -17.44 28.32 5.47
N LEU A 479 -16.19 28.44 5.91
CA LEU A 479 -15.16 29.16 5.16
C LEU A 479 -14.56 28.24 4.09
N THR A 480 -14.82 28.56 2.83
CA THR A 480 -14.22 27.96 1.64
C THR A 480 -13.68 29.06 0.75
N TYR A 481 -12.87 28.71 -0.26
CA TYR A 481 -12.44 29.69 -1.26
C TYR A 481 -13.64 30.34 -1.96
N LYS A 482 -14.73 29.59 -2.17
CA LYS A 482 -15.97 30.08 -2.78
C LYS A 482 -16.59 31.15 -1.89
N SER A 483 -16.83 30.82 -0.62
CA SER A 483 -17.47 31.74 0.31
C SER A 483 -16.62 32.96 0.64
N MET A 484 -15.30 32.80 0.67
CA MET A 484 -14.36 33.90 0.82
C MET A 484 -14.42 34.88 -0.36
N ILE A 485 -14.22 34.41 -1.60
CA ILE A 485 -14.18 35.27 -2.79
C ILE A 485 -15.52 35.98 -2.98
N LEU A 486 -16.63 35.25 -2.89
CA LEU A 486 -17.95 35.81 -3.10
C LEU A 486 -18.33 36.81 -2.01
N THR A 487 -18.01 36.53 -0.74
CA THR A 487 -18.27 37.48 0.34
C THR A 487 -17.45 38.76 0.17
N LEU A 488 -16.17 38.65 -0.19
CA LEU A 488 -15.32 39.84 -0.41
C LEU A 488 -15.81 40.70 -1.57
N TRP A 489 -16.33 40.08 -2.64
CA TRP A 489 -16.95 40.79 -3.76
C TRP A 489 -18.20 41.55 -3.34
N VAL A 490 -19.10 40.89 -2.61
CA VAL A 490 -20.34 41.55 -2.13
C VAL A 490 -20.01 42.69 -1.17
N ARG A 491 -19.06 42.49 -0.26
CA ARG A 491 -18.63 43.52 0.70
C ARG A 491 -18.02 44.74 0.00
N ASP A 492 -17.30 44.55 -1.11
CA ASP A 492 -16.79 45.65 -1.93
C ASP A 492 -17.95 46.48 -2.51
N ARG A 493 -18.95 45.80 -3.10
CA ARG A 493 -20.11 46.45 -3.72
C ARG A 493 -21.04 47.14 -2.72
N LEU A 494 -21.09 46.64 -1.48
CA LEU A 494 -21.78 47.29 -0.37
C LEU A 494 -20.95 48.41 0.30
N GLY A 495 -19.73 48.67 -0.15
CA GLY A 495 -18.85 49.70 0.41
C GLY A 495 -18.37 49.39 1.84
N LEU A 496 -18.30 48.10 2.20
CA LEU A 496 -17.88 47.60 3.51
C LEU A 496 -16.37 47.32 3.59
N ASN A 497 -15.66 47.23 2.45
CA ASN A 497 -14.21 47.05 2.38
C ASN A 497 -13.46 48.39 2.51
N ARG A 498 -13.60 49.06 3.66
CA ARG A 498 -13.01 50.41 3.89
C ARG A 498 -11.61 50.37 4.49
N SER A 499 -11.12 49.21 4.91
CA SER A 499 -9.85 49.01 5.58
C SER A 499 -9.10 47.82 4.98
N THR A 500 -7.77 47.90 4.97
CA THR A 500 -6.86 46.76 4.78
C THR A 500 -6.33 46.31 6.14
N PRO A 501 -6.25 45.00 6.44
CA PRO A 501 -6.64 43.85 5.62
C PRO A 501 -8.16 43.75 5.36
N LEU A 502 -8.55 43.05 4.29
CA LEU A 502 -9.97 42.86 3.92
C LEU A 502 -10.68 41.99 4.97
N SER A 503 -11.80 42.49 5.49
CA SER A 503 -12.58 41.78 6.51
C SER A 503 -13.51 40.73 5.90
N LEU A 504 -13.56 39.56 6.54
CA LEU A 504 -14.51 38.46 6.33
C LEU A 504 -15.64 38.44 7.38
N ALA A 505 -15.91 39.58 8.02
CA ALA A 505 -17.07 39.71 8.90
C ALA A 505 -18.37 39.38 8.13
N PRO A 506 -19.34 38.71 8.77
CA PRO A 506 -20.60 38.37 8.13
C PRO A 506 -21.33 39.61 7.61
N ILE A 507 -22.06 39.44 6.51
CA ILE A 507 -22.88 40.49 5.92
C ILE A 507 -24.28 40.42 6.54
N GLU A 508 -24.81 41.57 6.96
CA GLU A 508 -26.19 41.69 7.43
C GLU A 508 -27.19 41.38 6.31
N VAL A 509 -28.14 40.49 6.57
CA VAL A 509 -29.09 39.96 5.58
C VAL A 509 -29.91 41.09 4.94
N ALA A 510 -30.22 42.14 5.70
CA ALA A 510 -30.96 43.29 5.20
C ALA A 510 -30.24 43.98 4.04
N GLY A 511 -28.92 44.21 4.15
CA GLY A 511 -28.12 44.81 3.08
C GLY A 511 -27.80 43.85 1.94
N PHE A 512 -27.72 42.55 2.24
CA PHE A 512 -27.49 41.52 1.23
C PHE A 512 -28.67 41.35 0.25
N LYS A 513 -29.91 41.53 0.73
CA LYS A 513 -31.13 41.39 -0.09
C LYS A 513 -31.14 42.28 -1.33
N ASP A 514 -30.70 43.52 -1.20
CA ASP A 514 -30.68 44.49 -2.29
C ASP A 514 -29.65 44.10 -3.38
N PHE A 515 -28.49 43.60 -2.96
CA PHE A 515 -27.49 43.05 -3.88
C PHE A 515 -28.01 41.79 -4.58
N PHE A 516 -28.58 40.85 -3.82
CA PHE A 516 -29.09 39.60 -4.36
C PHE A 516 -30.19 39.82 -5.41
N ALA A 517 -31.07 40.80 -5.21
CA ALA A 517 -32.11 41.17 -6.16
C ALA A 517 -31.57 41.69 -7.50
N GLN A 518 -30.37 42.27 -7.51
CA GLN A 518 -29.72 42.83 -8.71
C GLN A 518 -28.75 41.86 -9.39
N LEU A 519 -28.40 40.76 -8.70
CA LEU A 519 -27.47 39.76 -9.19
C LEU A 519 -28.06 38.93 -10.34
N PHE A 520 -29.33 38.54 -10.22
CA PHE A 520 -30.02 37.68 -11.18
C PHE A 520 -30.95 38.46 -12.10
N SER A 521 -30.97 38.07 -13.37
CA SER A 521 -32.00 38.47 -14.34
C SER A 521 -33.34 37.82 -13.98
N PRO A 522 -34.48 38.27 -14.55
CA PRO A 522 -35.80 37.69 -14.28
C PRO A 522 -35.86 36.17 -14.53
N ASP A 523 -35.02 35.67 -15.43
CA ASP A 523 -34.93 34.25 -15.80
C ASP A 523 -34.03 33.42 -14.85
N GLY A 524 -33.46 34.05 -13.81
CA GLY A 524 -32.57 33.40 -12.84
C GLY A 524 -31.11 33.29 -13.30
N THR A 525 -30.74 33.94 -14.40
CA THR A 525 -29.38 33.93 -14.97
C THR A 525 -28.60 35.19 -14.61
N ILE A 526 -27.28 35.07 -14.46
CA ILE A 526 -26.36 36.18 -14.25
C ILE A 526 -25.97 36.74 -15.62
N GLY A 527 -26.24 38.02 -15.84
CA GLY A 527 -25.94 38.70 -17.09
C GLY A 527 -24.46 38.98 -17.28
N ASP A 528 -24.07 39.28 -18.53
CA ASP A 528 -22.68 39.63 -18.89
C ASP A 528 -22.13 40.84 -18.12
N THR A 529 -23.00 41.76 -17.70
CA THR A 529 -22.63 42.94 -16.93
C THR A 529 -22.11 42.56 -15.55
N GLN A 530 -22.83 41.70 -14.82
CA GLN A 530 -22.43 41.19 -13.51
C GLN A 530 -21.18 40.31 -13.60
N ALA A 531 -21.06 39.51 -14.66
CA ALA A 531 -19.87 38.70 -14.88
C ALA A 531 -18.61 39.54 -15.12
N LYS A 532 -18.72 40.61 -15.92
CA LYS A 532 -17.64 41.59 -16.12
C LYS A 532 -17.31 42.33 -14.83
N ASP A 533 -18.33 42.72 -14.06
CA ASP A 533 -18.17 43.38 -12.76
C ASP A 533 -17.34 42.54 -11.79
N PHE A 534 -17.65 41.25 -11.68
CA PHE A 534 -16.92 40.31 -10.83
C PHE A 534 -15.45 40.15 -11.27
N GLY A 535 -15.20 40.08 -12.58
CA GLY A 535 -13.84 40.05 -13.13
C GLY A 535 -13.05 41.34 -12.87
N VAL A 536 -13.69 42.51 -12.98
CA VAL A 536 -13.07 43.81 -12.68
C VAL A 536 -12.75 43.92 -11.19
N TRP A 537 -13.67 43.51 -10.33
CA TRP A 537 -13.42 43.45 -8.89
C TRP A 537 -12.23 42.55 -8.55
N ALA A 538 -12.16 41.34 -9.12
CA ALA A 538 -11.04 40.43 -8.87
C ALA A 538 -9.69 41.03 -9.30
N ALA A 539 -9.64 41.72 -10.45
CA ALA A 539 -8.45 42.45 -10.90
C ALA A 539 -8.04 43.54 -9.90
N GLN A 540 -9.00 44.37 -9.47
CA GLN A 540 -8.76 45.46 -8.51
C GLN A 540 -8.31 44.94 -7.14
N ALA A 541 -9.00 43.93 -6.60
CA ALA A 541 -8.72 43.37 -5.29
C ALA A 541 -7.37 42.64 -5.22
N SER A 542 -6.90 42.08 -6.34
CA SER A 542 -5.59 41.42 -6.42
C SER A 542 -4.45 42.37 -6.83
N GLY A 543 -4.76 43.64 -7.11
CA GLY A 543 -3.79 44.62 -7.62
C GLY A 543 -3.23 44.30 -9.00
N MET A 544 -3.90 43.44 -9.78
CA MET A 544 -3.49 43.05 -11.13
C MET A 544 -4.31 43.79 -12.21
N PRO A 545 -3.71 44.17 -13.35
CA PRO A 545 -4.47 44.52 -14.52
C PRO A 545 -5.37 43.35 -14.98
N GLN A 546 -6.58 43.63 -15.44
CA GLN A 546 -7.53 42.58 -15.86
C GLN A 546 -6.97 41.69 -16.99
N ALA A 547 -6.11 42.24 -17.85
CA ALA A 547 -5.45 41.50 -18.93
C ALA A 547 -4.42 40.48 -18.42
N ASP A 548 -3.91 40.66 -17.21
CA ASP A 548 -2.86 39.84 -16.60
C ASP A 548 -3.42 38.75 -15.67
N LEU A 549 -4.75 38.70 -15.48
CA LEU A 549 -5.40 37.64 -14.71
C LEU A 549 -5.22 36.29 -15.43
N PRO A 550 -4.68 35.24 -14.76
CA PRO A 550 -4.52 33.92 -15.36
C PRO A 550 -5.83 33.39 -15.97
N THR A 551 -5.75 32.79 -17.16
CA THR A 551 -6.93 32.22 -17.86
C THR A 551 -7.63 31.15 -17.01
N THR A 552 -6.86 30.38 -16.24
CA THR A 552 -7.33 29.41 -15.23
C THR A 552 -8.22 30.08 -14.19
N LEU A 553 -7.76 31.18 -13.59
CA LEU A 553 -8.51 31.96 -12.60
C LEU A 553 -9.79 32.55 -13.19
N GLN A 554 -9.75 33.08 -14.41
CA GLN A 554 -10.96 33.55 -15.10
C GLN A 554 -12.00 32.42 -15.25
N GLY A 555 -11.54 31.21 -15.58
CA GLY A 555 -12.39 30.01 -15.63
C GLY A 555 -12.96 29.60 -14.26
N ILE A 556 -12.22 29.80 -13.16
CA ILE A 556 -12.72 29.58 -11.80
C ILE A 556 -13.82 30.59 -11.46
N LEU A 557 -13.58 31.88 -11.69
CA LEU A 557 -14.56 32.93 -11.43
C LEU A 557 -15.84 32.73 -12.24
N TYR A 558 -15.72 32.34 -13.51
CA TYR A 558 -16.87 32.01 -14.35
C TYR A 558 -17.65 30.80 -13.82
N ARG A 559 -16.97 29.72 -13.38
CA ARG A 559 -17.63 28.57 -12.75
C ARG A 559 -18.37 28.94 -11.47
N LEU A 560 -17.80 29.82 -10.63
CA LEU A 560 -18.48 30.30 -9.42
C LEU A 560 -19.80 31.00 -9.77
N LEU A 561 -19.83 31.83 -10.82
CA LEU A 561 -21.07 32.46 -11.27
C LEU A 561 -22.10 31.44 -11.77
N ARG A 562 -21.68 30.42 -12.52
CA ARG A 562 -22.59 29.34 -12.96
C ARG A 562 -23.12 28.49 -11.81
N GLU A 563 -22.29 28.27 -10.79
CA GLU A 563 -22.73 27.59 -9.56
C GLU A 563 -23.75 28.45 -8.79
N LEU A 564 -23.55 29.77 -8.72
CA LEU A 564 -24.53 30.70 -8.14
C LEU A 564 -25.86 30.70 -8.89
N GLU A 565 -25.85 30.67 -10.23
CA GLU A 565 -27.07 30.53 -11.03
C GLU A 565 -27.80 29.22 -10.73
N SER A 566 -27.06 28.10 -10.70
CA SER A 566 -27.64 26.78 -10.47
C SER A 566 -28.26 26.65 -9.08
N GLU A 567 -27.60 27.17 -8.04
CA GLU A 567 -28.02 27.01 -6.65
C GLU A 567 -29.05 28.05 -6.21
N TYR A 568 -28.92 29.30 -6.68
CA TYR A 568 -29.70 30.42 -6.15
C TYR A 568 -30.56 31.16 -7.18
N GLY A 569 -30.42 30.88 -8.48
CA GLY A 569 -31.08 31.65 -9.55
C GLY A 569 -32.63 31.66 -9.49
N HIS A 570 -33.24 30.64 -8.89
CA HIS A 570 -34.69 30.54 -8.73
C HIS A 570 -35.22 30.98 -7.35
N ILE A 571 -34.33 31.42 -6.44
CA ILE A 571 -34.71 31.82 -5.09
C ILE A 571 -35.25 33.24 -5.11
N ARG A 572 -36.43 33.44 -4.53
CA ARG A 572 -37.02 34.78 -4.37
C ARG A 572 -36.42 35.47 -3.15
N THR A 573 -36.22 36.78 -3.24
CA THR A 573 -35.60 37.62 -2.20
C THR A 573 -36.29 37.55 -0.82
N HIS A 574 -37.60 37.26 -0.77
CA HIS A 574 -38.34 37.08 0.49
C HIS A 574 -38.12 35.72 1.16
N ASN A 575 -37.63 34.72 0.42
CA ASN A 575 -37.34 33.37 0.90
C ASN A 575 -35.84 33.16 1.23
N LEU A 576 -35.05 34.23 1.27
CA LEU A 576 -33.63 34.16 1.63
C LEU A 576 -33.49 33.78 3.10
N ASP A 577 -33.02 32.57 3.34
CA ASP A 577 -32.61 32.07 4.66
C ASP A 577 -31.08 31.87 4.64
N PRO A 578 -30.32 32.62 5.47
CA PRO A 578 -28.87 32.50 5.57
C PRO A 578 -28.37 31.06 5.72
N ARG A 579 -29.12 30.18 6.40
CA ARG A 579 -28.71 28.79 6.66
C ARG A 579 -28.50 27.96 5.40
N PHE A 580 -29.19 28.30 4.32
CA PHE A 580 -29.10 27.61 3.03
C PHE A 580 -28.22 28.35 2.02
N MET A 581 -27.41 29.31 2.46
CA MET A 581 -26.51 30.10 1.60
C MET A 581 -25.03 29.94 1.97
N PRO A 582 -24.47 28.71 1.97
CA PRO A 582 -23.10 28.46 2.43
C PRO A 582 -22.02 29.14 1.59
N MET A 583 -22.36 29.63 0.39
CA MET A 583 -21.45 30.38 -0.49
C MET A 583 -21.28 31.85 -0.09
N PHE A 584 -22.00 32.36 0.91
CA PHE A 584 -21.83 33.71 1.43
C PHE A 584 -21.78 33.66 2.95
N LEU A 585 -20.92 34.48 3.55
CA LEU A 585 -20.83 34.63 5.00
C LEU A 585 -21.90 35.63 5.45
N LEU A 586 -23.04 35.12 5.90
CA LEU A 586 -24.21 35.93 6.29
C LEU A 586 -24.49 35.84 7.79
N ALA A 587 -24.90 36.96 8.38
CA ALA A 587 -25.34 36.98 9.77
C ALA A 587 -26.59 36.08 9.96
N GLY A 588 -26.56 35.19 10.96
CA GLY A 588 -27.67 34.26 11.25
C GLY A 588 -27.47 32.82 10.76
N GLN A 589 -26.35 32.49 10.12
CA GLN A 589 -25.88 31.11 9.98
C GLN A 589 -25.43 30.61 11.36
N ALA A 590 -26.12 29.62 11.94
CA ALA A 590 -25.65 28.98 13.18
C ALA A 590 -24.40 28.14 12.89
N GLN A 591 -23.53 27.97 13.90
CA GLN A 591 -22.30 27.18 13.84
C GLN A 591 -22.58 25.69 13.59
#